data_AF-A0A9N9DZ89-F1
#
_entry.id   AF-A0A9N9DZ89-F1
#
_cell.length_a   1.000
_cell.length_b   1.000
_cell.length_c   1.000
_cell.angle_alpha   90.00
_cell.angle_beta   90.00
_cell.angle_gamma   90.00
#
_symmetry.space_group_name_H-M   'P 1'
#
loop_
_entity.id
_entity.type
_entity.pdbx_description
1 polymer ?
#
loop_
_entity_poly.entity_id
_entity_poly.type
_entity_poly.pdbx_seq_one_letter_code
_entity_poly.pdbx_strand_id
1 'polypeptide(L)'
;MSITLICLVKGNTSTNAFSVKINRDKPISELKEAIKVKKAPCFDDIPADKLKLWKVKIPDNHNSKLANPALDVELLAIQDVGDYWTKKPPKRHIHIIVEPPVSITTSSCELIELQEKLASFENNHRVFIIKALYGKQCKTFLWPIDIGTVILDSIKLPILKVLPFPQDTKPEDLTLHFTKADEKNCEELGLEDDATFQQYLKSCAMQVSLTLKVQINTVQKPFSNWKLSKVCELLGLASSIDEFPTFNCNIDKLDSEKAKDLMAHLCKDLRFRYKVIHGKTEATWSEYISPFLVTATSLFDGLVKLYPQLYVAGKYGRGPFDFCLKLLGVIIGVVEVKKEDFDQGMAQNVIQLHLSLETNRKRKHDKIEDEFADKAYGIVTDGRAWYFVEFIMDGDKPKISVHSETPAVLDWTEESESLDKGA
;
A
#
# COMPACT_ATOMS: atom_id res chain seq x y z
N MET A 1 17.97 -61.47 -24.84
CA MET A 1 18.46 -60.45 -23.87
C MET A 1 17.72 -59.14 -24.11
N SER A 2 17.32 -58.40 -23.07
CA SER A 2 16.61 -57.11 -23.23
C SER A 2 17.54 -55.90 -23.42
N ILE A 3 17.05 -54.88 -24.11
CA ILE A 3 17.69 -53.60 -24.37
C ILE A 3 16.74 -52.45 -24.02
N THR A 4 17.28 -51.36 -23.48
CA THR A 4 16.54 -50.12 -23.23
C THR A 4 16.95 -49.10 -24.27
N LEU A 5 15.97 -48.58 -25.01
CA LEU A 5 16.16 -47.61 -26.08
C LEU A 5 15.50 -46.29 -25.69
N ILE A 6 16.19 -45.17 -25.93
CA ILE A 6 15.68 -43.83 -25.67
C ILE A 6 15.15 -43.33 -27.01
N CYS A 7 13.87 -43.00 -27.04
CA CYS A 7 13.13 -42.60 -28.23
C CYS A 7 12.74 -41.13 -28.13
N LEU A 8 12.73 -40.43 -29.25
CA LEU A 8 12.24 -39.06 -29.38
C LEU A 8 11.35 -38.95 -30.61
N VAL A 9 10.22 -38.25 -30.49
CA VAL A 9 9.35 -37.97 -31.65
C VAL A 9 9.99 -36.86 -32.49
N LYS A 10 10.05 -37.04 -33.81
CA LYS A 10 10.62 -36.06 -34.75
C LYS A 10 9.91 -34.70 -34.57
N GLY A 11 10.68 -33.64 -34.34
CA GLY A 11 10.17 -32.29 -34.07
C GLY A 11 10.13 -31.89 -32.59
N ASN A 12 10.17 -32.85 -31.65
CA ASN A 12 10.14 -32.56 -30.22
C ASN A 12 11.52 -32.22 -29.64
N THR A 13 11.54 -31.63 -28.44
CA THR A 13 12.77 -31.35 -27.67
C THR A 13 13.25 -32.56 -26.87
N SER A 14 14.54 -32.61 -26.51
CA SER A 14 15.13 -33.73 -25.77
C SER A 14 14.49 -33.99 -24.40
N THR A 15 13.84 -32.99 -23.80
CA THR A 15 13.02 -33.12 -22.58
C THR A 15 11.83 -34.06 -22.74
N ASN A 16 11.34 -34.28 -23.98
CA ASN A 16 10.25 -35.20 -24.28
C ASN A 16 10.71 -36.62 -24.64
N ALA A 17 12.01 -36.92 -24.49
CA ALA A 17 12.53 -38.25 -24.76
C ALA A 17 12.01 -39.27 -23.73
N PHE A 18 11.70 -40.48 -24.19
CA PHE A 18 11.14 -41.54 -23.36
C PHE A 18 11.87 -42.85 -23.57
N SER A 19 11.86 -43.72 -22.56
CA SER A 19 12.53 -45.02 -22.63
C SER A 19 11.55 -46.15 -22.92
N VAL A 20 11.96 -47.06 -23.81
CA VAL A 20 11.25 -48.30 -24.14
C VAL A 20 12.20 -49.47 -23.89
N LYS A 21 11.70 -50.49 -23.20
CA LYS A 21 12.44 -51.74 -22.93
C LYS A 21 11.88 -52.84 -23.81
N ILE A 22 12.73 -53.49 -24.59
CA ILE A 22 12.35 -54.56 -25.52
C ILE A 22 13.40 -55.67 -25.56
N ASN A 23 13.02 -56.87 -25.96
CA ASN A 23 13.94 -57.99 -26.18
C ASN A 23 14.64 -57.86 -27.54
N ARG A 24 15.92 -58.26 -27.63
CA ARG A 24 16.73 -58.14 -28.86
C ARG A 24 16.28 -59.08 -29.98
N ASP A 25 15.72 -60.22 -29.62
CA ASP A 25 15.14 -61.26 -30.49
C ASP A 25 13.72 -60.91 -30.98
N LYS A 26 13.26 -59.69 -30.72
CA LYS A 26 11.95 -59.23 -31.18
C LYS A 26 12.09 -58.39 -32.44
N PRO A 27 11.11 -58.48 -33.36
CA PRO A 27 11.11 -57.69 -34.57
C PRO A 27 10.86 -56.21 -34.26
N ILE A 28 11.28 -55.32 -35.16
CA ILE A 28 11.01 -53.88 -35.08
C ILE A 28 9.49 -53.57 -35.07
N SER A 29 8.63 -54.45 -35.59
CA SER A 29 7.17 -54.30 -35.47
C SER A 29 6.70 -54.28 -34.01
N GLU A 30 7.22 -55.15 -33.14
CA GLU A 30 6.91 -55.14 -31.71
C GLU A 30 7.45 -53.88 -31.01
N LEU A 31 8.55 -53.31 -31.49
CA LEU A 31 9.08 -52.04 -31.00
C LEU A 31 8.13 -50.87 -31.31
N LYS A 32 7.53 -50.84 -32.49
CA LYS A 32 6.54 -49.83 -32.89
C LYS A 32 5.31 -49.87 -31.96
N GLU A 33 4.81 -51.07 -31.64
CA GLU A 33 3.70 -51.24 -30.70
C GLU A 33 4.07 -50.79 -29.27
N ALA A 34 5.25 -51.16 -28.79
CA ALA A 34 5.72 -50.72 -27.47
C ALA A 34 5.87 -49.20 -27.37
N ILE A 35 6.27 -48.54 -28.45
CA ILE A 35 6.31 -47.07 -28.55
C ILE A 35 4.91 -46.47 -28.49
N LYS A 36 3.93 -47.05 -29.22
CA LYS A 36 2.52 -46.61 -29.17
C LYS A 36 1.99 -46.65 -27.74
N VAL A 37 2.08 -47.81 -27.08
CA VAL A 37 1.61 -47.98 -25.70
C VAL A 37 2.28 -46.99 -24.76
N LYS A 38 3.59 -46.76 -24.92
CA LYS A 38 4.34 -45.85 -24.04
C LYS A 38 3.96 -44.38 -24.24
N LYS A 39 3.47 -44.02 -25.42
CA LYS A 39 3.15 -42.64 -25.81
C LYS A 39 1.64 -42.42 -26.00
N ALA A 40 0.80 -43.35 -25.55
CA ALA A 40 -0.65 -43.18 -25.53
C ALA A 40 -1.04 -41.92 -24.71
N PRO A 41 -2.01 -41.12 -25.17
CA PRO A 41 -2.87 -41.37 -26.34
C PRO A 41 -2.31 -40.84 -27.69
N CYS A 42 -1.08 -40.32 -27.73
CA CYS A 42 -0.57 -39.56 -28.90
C CYS A 42 -0.56 -40.34 -30.23
N PHE A 43 -0.45 -41.67 -30.16
CA PHE A 43 -0.36 -42.53 -31.35
C PHE A 43 -1.55 -43.49 -31.46
N ASP A 44 -2.59 -43.34 -30.65
CA ASP A 44 -3.69 -44.32 -30.58
C ASP A 44 -4.37 -44.47 -31.95
N ASP A 45 -4.59 -43.36 -32.64
CA ASP A 45 -5.20 -43.29 -33.98
C ASP A 45 -4.26 -43.68 -35.14
N ILE A 46 -2.97 -43.93 -34.86
CA ILE A 46 -1.96 -44.23 -35.89
C ILE A 46 -1.65 -45.72 -35.84
N PRO A 47 -1.94 -46.51 -36.89
CA PRO A 47 -1.49 -47.89 -36.97
C PRO A 47 0.03 -48.01 -36.80
N ALA A 48 0.51 -48.97 -36.00
CA ALA A 48 1.93 -49.04 -35.63
C ALA A 48 2.84 -49.16 -36.85
N ASP A 49 2.41 -49.88 -37.90
CA ASP A 49 3.13 -50.06 -39.16
C ASP A 49 3.43 -48.73 -39.87
N LYS A 50 2.60 -47.70 -39.67
CA LYS A 50 2.76 -46.36 -40.26
C LYS A 50 3.83 -45.51 -39.58
N LEU A 51 4.28 -45.89 -38.38
CA LEU A 51 5.40 -45.21 -37.72
C LEU A 51 6.72 -45.57 -38.40
N LYS A 52 7.47 -44.57 -38.86
CA LYS A 52 8.85 -44.77 -39.31
C LYS A 52 9.79 -44.59 -38.12
N LEU A 53 10.71 -45.52 -37.95
CA LEU A 53 11.69 -45.47 -36.86
C LEU A 53 13.09 -45.33 -37.47
N TRP A 54 13.87 -44.42 -36.93
CA TRP A 54 15.22 -44.15 -37.39
C TRP A 54 16.20 -44.39 -36.27
N LYS A 55 17.22 -45.21 -36.52
CA LYS A 55 18.36 -45.34 -35.63
C LYS A 55 19.15 -44.03 -35.65
N VAL A 56 19.54 -43.55 -34.48
CA VAL A 56 20.39 -42.37 -34.33
C VAL A 56 21.37 -42.54 -33.17
N LYS A 57 22.39 -41.68 -33.11
CA LYS A 57 23.32 -41.57 -31.99
C LYS A 57 23.49 -40.10 -31.61
N ILE A 58 22.53 -39.57 -30.87
CA ILE A 58 22.50 -38.15 -30.52
C ILE A 58 22.81 -38.03 -29.02
N PRO A 59 23.94 -37.42 -28.61
CA PRO A 59 24.21 -37.20 -27.21
C PRO A 59 23.19 -36.23 -26.61
N ASP A 60 22.85 -36.44 -25.34
CA ASP A 60 22.05 -35.51 -24.55
C ASP A 60 22.86 -34.25 -24.23
N ASN A 61 23.05 -33.39 -25.24
CA ASN A 61 23.52 -32.02 -25.02
C ASN A 61 22.27 -31.14 -24.92
N HIS A 62 22.13 -30.35 -23.85
CA HIS A 62 20.96 -29.51 -23.61
C HIS A 62 20.85 -28.31 -24.59
N ASN A 63 21.51 -28.36 -25.76
CA ASN A 63 21.50 -27.29 -26.75
C ASN A 63 20.41 -27.50 -27.80
N SER A 64 19.47 -26.56 -27.76
CA SER A 64 18.33 -26.35 -28.63
C SER A 64 18.66 -26.45 -30.14
N LYS A 65 18.14 -27.52 -30.77
CA LYS A 65 17.48 -27.62 -32.10
C LYS A 65 17.66 -29.04 -32.67
N LEU A 66 16.88 -30.00 -32.16
CA LEU A 66 16.65 -31.29 -32.82
C LEU A 66 15.54 -31.21 -33.88
N ALA A 67 15.33 -30.02 -34.47
CA ALA A 67 14.28 -29.80 -35.45
C ALA A 67 14.44 -30.69 -36.69
N ASN A 68 15.68 -31.10 -37.02
CA ASN A 68 16.01 -32.08 -38.05
C ASN A 68 17.30 -32.83 -37.68
N PRO A 69 17.23 -33.94 -36.93
CA PRO A 69 18.41 -34.74 -36.61
C PRO A 69 18.93 -35.44 -37.88
N ALA A 70 20.26 -35.63 -37.98
CA ALA A 70 20.84 -36.49 -39.00
C ALA A 70 20.39 -37.94 -38.76
N LEU A 71 19.54 -38.45 -39.66
CA LEU A 71 19.00 -39.80 -39.60
C LEU A 71 20.05 -40.77 -40.15
N ASP A 72 20.39 -41.83 -39.41
CA ASP A 72 21.45 -42.78 -39.79
C ASP A 72 20.86 -43.92 -40.63
N VAL A 73 20.01 -44.76 -40.03
CA VAL A 73 19.46 -45.96 -40.68
C VAL A 73 17.98 -46.10 -40.34
N GLU A 74 17.13 -46.31 -41.35
CA GLU A 74 15.71 -46.67 -41.14
C GLU A 74 15.59 -48.10 -40.59
N LEU A 75 14.81 -48.27 -39.53
CA LEU A 75 14.55 -49.57 -38.92
C LEU A 75 13.41 -50.27 -39.66
N LEU A 76 13.74 -51.37 -40.33
CA LEU A 76 12.83 -52.16 -41.13
C LEU A 76 12.06 -53.14 -40.24
N ALA A 77 10.75 -53.25 -40.44
CA ALA A 77 9.85 -54.03 -39.57
C ALA A 77 10.19 -55.53 -39.48
N ILE A 78 10.87 -56.07 -40.49
CA ILE A 78 11.20 -57.50 -40.64
C ILE A 78 12.50 -57.86 -39.90
N GLN A 79 13.35 -56.88 -39.60
CA GLN A 79 14.61 -57.11 -38.88
C GLN A 79 14.35 -57.14 -37.38
N ASP A 80 15.23 -57.85 -36.67
CA ASP A 80 15.19 -57.91 -35.22
C ASP A 80 15.89 -56.69 -34.62
N VAL A 81 15.49 -56.29 -33.41
CA VAL A 81 16.16 -55.22 -32.66
C VAL A 81 17.66 -55.53 -32.49
N GLY A 82 18.02 -56.81 -32.36
CA GLY A 82 19.40 -57.28 -32.24
C GLY A 82 20.28 -56.94 -33.44
N ASP A 83 19.72 -56.91 -34.66
CA ASP A 83 20.45 -56.65 -35.90
C ASP A 83 21.01 -55.22 -35.92
N TYR A 84 20.25 -54.27 -35.38
CA TYR A 84 20.65 -52.87 -35.28
C TYR A 84 21.51 -52.58 -34.06
N TRP A 85 21.34 -53.31 -32.95
CA TRP A 85 22.06 -53.08 -31.69
C TRP A 85 22.83 -54.32 -31.22
N THR A 86 23.81 -54.74 -32.04
CA THR A 86 24.75 -55.82 -31.72
C THR A 86 25.53 -55.56 -30.42
N LYS A 87 25.94 -54.31 -30.20
CA LYS A 87 26.54 -53.81 -28.95
C LYS A 87 25.54 -53.04 -28.11
N LYS A 88 25.80 -52.94 -26.80
CA LYS A 88 24.96 -52.13 -25.89
C LYS A 88 25.04 -50.65 -26.30
N PRO A 89 23.91 -49.96 -26.49
CA PRO A 89 23.91 -48.56 -26.88
C PRO A 89 24.47 -47.69 -25.74
N PRO A 90 25.10 -46.55 -26.06
CA PRO A 90 25.67 -45.65 -25.07
C PRO A 90 24.57 -45.09 -24.15
N LYS A 91 24.89 -44.87 -22.88
CA LYS A 91 23.96 -44.18 -21.97
C LYS A 91 23.87 -42.69 -22.36
N ARG A 92 22.77 -42.02 -22.00
CA ARG A 92 22.54 -40.57 -22.24
C ARG A 92 22.60 -40.17 -23.72
N HIS A 93 22.09 -41.03 -24.60
CA HIS A 93 21.93 -40.75 -26.02
C HIS A 93 20.51 -41.07 -26.45
N ILE A 94 19.97 -40.31 -27.39
CA ILE A 94 18.77 -40.71 -28.13
C ILE A 94 19.21 -41.80 -29.11
N HIS A 95 18.48 -42.92 -29.08
CA HIS A 95 18.75 -44.11 -29.88
C HIS A 95 17.82 -44.20 -31.09
N ILE A 96 16.60 -43.67 -30.96
CA ILE A 96 15.56 -43.76 -31.99
C ILE A 96 14.85 -42.42 -32.18
N ILE A 97 14.67 -42.01 -33.44
CA ILE A 97 13.69 -40.97 -33.82
C ILE A 97 12.44 -41.65 -34.37
N VAL A 98 11.28 -41.28 -33.83
CA VAL A 98 9.96 -41.74 -34.27
C VAL A 98 9.37 -40.69 -35.21
N GLU A 99 9.16 -41.05 -36.46
CA GLU A 99 8.56 -40.19 -37.49
C GLU A 99 7.14 -40.68 -37.83
N PRO A 100 6.09 -39.93 -37.46
CA PRO A 100 4.72 -40.23 -37.87
C PRO A 100 4.46 -39.85 -39.34
N PRO A 101 3.42 -40.40 -39.99
CA PRO A 101 3.06 -40.04 -41.37
C PRO A 101 2.65 -38.55 -41.49
N VAL A 102 3.01 -37.93 -42.61
CA VAL A 102 2.99 -36.47 -42.89
C VAL A 102 1.59 -35.82 -42.77
N SER A 103 0.50 -36.58 -42.67
CA SER A 103 -0.87 -36.07 -42.71
C SER A 103 -1.44 -35.62 -41.35
N ILE A 104 -0.64 -35.52 -40.29
CA ILE A 104 -1.12 -35.15 -38.94
C ILE A 104 -0.15 -34.18 -38.23
N THR A 105 0.44 -33.22 -38.95
CA THR A 105 1.37 -32.20 -38.42
C THR A 105 0.70 -31.13 -37.54
N THR A 106 -0.41 -31.46 -36.89
CA THR A 106 -0.94 -30.69 -35.77
C THR A 106 -1.47 -31.72 -34.77
N SER A 107 -0.51 -32.27 -34.03
CA SER A 107 -0.66 -33.50 -33.29
C SER A 107 -1.65 -33.35 -32.14
N SER A 108 -2.47 -34.37 -31.89
CA SER A 108 -3.35 -34.42 -30.72
C SER A 108 -2.59 -34.17 -29.40
N CYS A 109 -1.30 -34.49 -29.35
CA CYS A 109 -0.48 -34.26 -28.15
C CYS A 109 0.03 -32.83 -27.97
N GLU A 110 0.36 -32.09 -29.03
CA GLU A 110 0.57 -30.64 -28.88
C GLU A 110 -0.73 -29.93 -28.51
N LEU A 111 -1.87 -30.37 -29.07
CA LEU A 111 -3.18 -29.85 -28.69
C LEU A 111 -3.52 -30.15 -27.23
N ILE A 112 -3.25 -31.36 -26.72
CA ILE A 112 -3.45 -31.70 -25.30
C ILE A 112 -2.51 -30.89 -24.40
N GLU A 113 -1.22 -30.80 -24.71
CA GLU A 113 -0.27 -30.01 -23.92
C GLU A 113 -0.62 -28.50 -23.95
N LEU A 114 -1.11 -27.98 -25.08
CA LEU A 114 -1.59 -26.61 -25.19
C LEU A 114 -2.93 -26.41 -24.47
N GLN A 115 -3.84 -27.39 -24.50
CA GLN A 115 -5.10 -27.37 -23.76
C GLN A 115 -4.86 -27.42 -22.24
N GLU A 116 -3.93 -28.23 -21.76
CA GLU A 116 -3.53 -28.26 -20.34
C GLU A 116 -2.88 -26.94 -19.92
N LYS A 117 -2.03 -26.35 -20.78
CA LYS A 117 -1.44 -25.03 -20.54
C LYS A 117 -2.49 -23.93 -20.52
N LEU A 118 -3.41 -23.90 -21.49
CA LEU A 118 -4.51 -22.95 -21.54
C LEU A 118 -5.44 -23.10 -20.34
N ALA A 119 -5.81 -24.33 -19.96
CA ALA A 119 -6.64 -24.59 -18.79
C ALA A 119 -5.96 -24.16 -17.48
N SER A 120 -4.64 -24.35 -17.34
CA SER A 120 -3.91 -23.84 -16.17
C SER A 120 -3.80 -22.30 -16.17
N PHE A 121 -3.69 -21.69 -17.36
CA PHE A 121 -3.66 -20.24 -17.52
C PHE A 121 -5.02 -19.60 -17.19
N GLU A 122 -6.12 -20.20 -17.66
CA GLU A 122 -7.50 -19.79 -17.38
C GLU A 122 -7.90 -19.97 -15.91
N ASN A 123 -7.33 -20.95 -15.21
CA ASN A 123 -7.63 -21.16 -13.79
C ASN A 123 -6.88 -20.18 -12.87
N ASN A 124 -5.72 -19.70 -13.28
CA ASN A 124 -4.92 -18.76 -12.48
C ASN A 124 -5.28 -17.30 -12.73
N HIS A 125 -5.66 -16.91 -13.95
CA HIS A 125 -6.07 -15.53 -14.25
C HIS A 125 -7.56 -15.33 -13.98
N ARG A 126 -7.91 -14.46 -13.02
CA ARG A 126 -9.30 -14.19 -12.64
C ARG A 126 -9.55 -12.71 -12.41
N VAL A 127 -10.80 -12.32 -12.57
CA VAL A 127 -11.27 -10.97 -12.27
C VAL A 127 -12.21 -11.04 -11.06
N PHE A 128 -11.82 -10.38 -9.98
CA PHE A 128 -12.61 -10.29 -8.75
C PHE A 128 -13.37 -8.96 -8.68
N ILE A 129 -14.57 -8.98 -8.10
CA ILE A 129 -15.30 -7.74 -7.79
C ILE A 129 -14.91 -7.34 -6.36
N ILE A 130 -14.27 -6.19 -6.22
CA ILE A 130 -13.84 -5.69 -4.91
C ILE A 130 -14.80 -4.61 -4.45
N LYS A 131 -15.38 -4.77 -3.26
CA LYS A 131 -16.16 -3.74 -2.56
C LYS A 131 -15.30 -3.18 -1.43
N ALA A 132 -14.65 -2.05 -1.70
CA ALA A 132 -13.76 -1.36 -0.77
C ALA A 132 -14.52 -0.34 0.09
N LEU A 133 -14.33 -0.39 1.42
CA LEU A 133 -14.95 0.49 2.40
C LEU A 133 -13.89 1.30 3.16
N TYR A 134 -14.01 2.62 3.13
CA TYR A 134 -13.16 3.54 3.90
C TYR A 134 -14.05 4.55 4.63
N GLY A 135 -14.12 4.43 5.96
CA GLY A 135 -15.07 5.20 6.76
C GLY A 135 -16.52 4.97 6.28
N LYS A 136 -17.22 6.05 5.90
CA LYS A 136 -18.58 5.99 5.32
C LYS A 136 -18.60 5.77 3.80
N GLN A 137 -17.44 5.76 3.16
CA GLN A 137 -17.33 5.67 1.71
C GLN A 137 -17.24 4.22 1.27
N CYS A 138 -17.86 3.92 0.13
CA CYS A 138 -17.84 2.60 -0.48
C CYS A 138 -17.62 2.75 -1.98
N LYS A 139 -16.68 1.98 -2.54
CA LYS A 139 -16.42 1.89 -3.98
C LYS A 139 -16.31 0.44 -4.41
N THR A 140 -16.78 0.16 -5.61
CA THR A 140 -16.69 -1.16 -6.22
C THR A 140 -15.88 -1.08 -7.51
N PHE A 141 -14.94 -2.01 -7.69
CA PHE A 141 -14.10 -2.08 -8.89
C PHE A 141 -13.76 -3.52 -9.25
N LEU A 142 -13.39 -3.74 -10.51
CA LEU A 142 -12.91 -5.01 -11.02
C LEU A 142 -11.39 -5.11 -10.81
N TRP A 143 -10.93 -6.23 -10.27
CA TRP A 143 -9.53 -6.47 -9.98
C TRP A 143 -9.04 -7.74 -10.71
N PRO A 144 -8.45 -7.59 -11.91
CA PRO A 144 -7.84 -8.69 -12.64
C PRO A 144 -6.50 -9.07 -12.00
N ILE A 145 -6.31 -10.35 -11.69
CA ILE A 145 -5.09 -10.88 -11.06
C ILE A 145 -4.71 -12.26 -11.60
N ASP A 146 -3.45 -12.61 -11.45
CA ASP A 146 -2.95 -13.98 -11.49
C ASP A 146 -2.84 -14.51 -10.06
N ILE A 147 -3.70 -15.46 -9.70
CA ILE A 147 -3.79 -16.03 -8.35
C ILE A 147 -2.47 -16.75 -7.96
N GLY A 148 -1.68 -17.23 -8.92
CA GLY A 148 -0.41 -17.91 -8.63
C GLY A 148 0.71 -16.98 -8.20
N THR A 149 0.61 -15.68 -8.50
CA THR A 149 1.67 -14.69 -8.27
C THR A 149 1.21 -13.47 -7.49
N VAL A 150 -0.10 -13.33 -7.22
CA VAL A 150 -0.65 -12.20 -6.46
C VAL A 150 -0.13 -12.20 -5.03
N ILE A 151 0.25 -11.02 -4.55
CA ILE A 151 0.58 -10.74 -3.15
C ILE A 151 -0.52 -9.90 -2.53
N LEU A 152 -0.72 -10.03 -1.21
CA LEU A 152 -1.76 -9.35 -0.45
C LEU A 152 -1.73 -7.82 -0.70
N ASP A 153 -0.52 -7.26 -0.70
CA ASP A 153 -0.30 -5.82 -0.85
C ASP A 153 -0.62 -5.27 -2.24
N SER A 154 -0.70 -6.13 -3.27
CA SER A 154 -0.94 -5.69 -4.65
C SER A 154 -2.30 -5.01 -4.85
N ILE A 155 -3.28 -5.27 -3.98
CA ILE A 155 -4.62 -4.65 -4.04
C ILE A 155 -4.63 -3.19 -3.52
N LYS A 156 -3.62 -2.79 -2.73
CA LYS A 156 -3.53 -1.46 -2.13
C LYS A 156 -3.46 -0.34 -3.18
N LEU A 157 -2.69 -0.55 -4.26
CA LEU A 157 -2.55 0.42 -5.34
C LEU A 157 -3.87 0.70 -6.10
N PRO A 158 -4.62 -0.33 -6.55
CA PRO A 158 -5.98 -0.14 -7.06
C PRO A 158 -6.90 0.61 -6.10
N ILE A 159 -6.87 0.27 -4.81
CA ILE A 159 -7.68 0.90 -3.77
C ILE A 159 -7.39 2.41 -3.68
N LEU A 160 -6.11 2.81 -3.65
CA LEU A 160 -5.69 4.21 -3.59
C LEU A 160 -6.18 5.04 -4.79
N LYS A 161 -6.39 4.40 -5.95
CA LYS A 161 -6.87 5.08 -7.17
C LYS A 161 -8.38 5.30 -7.18
N VAL A 162 -9.16 4.47 -6.49
CA VAL A 162 -10.64 4.49 -6.56
C VAL A 162 -11.29 5.21 -5.40
N LEU A 163 -10.63 5.25 -4.23
CA LEU A 163 -11.13 5.91 -3.03
C LEU A 163 -10.41 7.26 -2.81
N PRO A 164 -11.13 8.28 -2.31
CA PRO A 164 -10.58 9.62 -2.12
C PRO A 164 -9.78 9.71 -0.81
N PHE A 165 -8.62 9.08 -0.79
CA PHE A 165 -7.66 9.22 0.30
C PHE A 165 -7.03 10.63 0.31
N PRO A 166 -6.51 11.06 1.47
CA PRO A 166 -5.65 12.24 1.56
C PRO A 166 -4.49 12.16 0.55
N GLN A 167 -4.06 13.33 0.03
CA GLN A 167 -2.88 13.41 -0.81
C GLN A 167 -1.67 12.80 -0.08
N ASP A 168 -0.93 11.94 -0.79
CA ASP A 168 0.26 11.19 -0.33
C ASP A 168 0.03 9.97 0.56
N THR A 169 -1.21 9.49 0.68
CA THR A 169 -1.45 8.18 1.31
C THR A 169 -0.72 7.09 0.50
N LYS A 170 0.20 6.38 1.15
CA LYS A 170 0.98 5.30 0.54
C LYS A 170 0.34 3.93 0.82
N PRO A 171 0.69 2.88 0.04
CA PRO A 171 0.21 1.52 0.32
C PRO A 171 0.51 1.04 1.75
N GLU A 172 1.67 1.41 2.30
CA GLU A 172 2.08 1.09 3.67
C GLU A 172 1.18 1.70 4.75
N ASP A 173 0.47 2.80 4.44
CA ASP A 173 -0.46 3.45 5.37
C ASP A 173 -1.83 2.73 5.45
N LEU A 174 -2.07 1.74 4.58
CA LEU A 174 -3.32 0.99 4.50
C LEU A 174 -3.22 -0.35 5.22
N THR A 175 -4.10 -0.57 6.20
CA THR A 175 -4.39 -1.89 6.75
C THR A 175 -5.69 -2.40 6.13
N LEU A 176 -5.64 -3.60 5.56
CA LEU A 176 -6.75 -4.22 4.84
C LEU A 176 -7.37 -5.33 5.67
N HIS A 177 -8.67 -5.25 5.88
CA HIS A 177 -9.45 -6.29 6.56
C HIS A 177 -10.44 -6.90 5.57
N PHE A 178 -10.32 -8.20 5.34
CA PHE A 178 -11.11 -8.91 4.34
C PHE A 178 -12.29 -9.62 5.00
N THR A 179 -13.48 -9.47 4.42
CA THR A 179 -14.70 -10.11 4.91
C THR A 179 -15.49 -10.72 3.75
N LYS A 180 -16.25 -11.78 4.03
CA LYS A 180 -17.15 -12.38 3.02
C LYS A 180 -18.29 -11.42 2.69
N ALA A 181 -18.63 -11.30 1.41
CA ALA A 181 -19.70 -10.40 0.99
C ALA A 181 -21.11 -10.87 1.38
N ASP A 182 -21.32 -12.17 1.53
CA ASP A 182 -22.66 -12.78 1.56
C ASP A 182 -23.23 -13.02 2.97
N GLU A 183 -22.46 -12.75 4.03
CA GLU A 183 -22.90 -12.97 5.41
C GLU A 183 -23.35 -11.65 6.07
N LYS A 184 -24.52 -11.68 6.75
CA LYS A 184 -25.07 -10.55 7.52
C LYS A 184 -24.15 -10.14 8.68
N ASN A 185 -23.40 -11.10 9.22
CA ASN A 185 -22.28 -10.88 10.11
C ASN A 185 -21.01 -11.01 9.27
N CYS A 186 -20.29 -9.91 9.08
CA CYS A 186 -19.05 -9.91 8.31
C CYS A 186 -17.96 -10.59 9.14
N GLU A 187 -17.86 -11.91 9.05
CA GLU A 187 -16.72 -12.64 9.63
C GLU A 187 -15.44 -12.22 8.90
N GLU A 188 -14.43 -11.86 9.69
CA GLU A 188 -13.11 -11.49 9.20
C GLU A 188 -12.35 -12.74 8.76
N LEU A 189 -11.74 -12.68 7.58
CA LEU A 189 -11.14 -13.83 6.92
C LEU A 189 -9.72 -14.14 7.40
N GLY A 190 -9.11 -13.30 8.25
CA GLY A 190 -7.77 -13.53 8.81
C GLY A 190 -6.68 -13.76 7.76
N LEU A 191 -6.74 -13.03 6.64
CA LEU A 191 -5.78 -13.17 5.54
C LEU A 191 -4.51 -12.36 5.88
N GLU A 192 -3.60 -12.98 6.62
CA GLU A 192 -2.42 -12.33 7.20
C GLU A 192 -1.14 -12.48 6.36
N ASP A 193 -1.11 -13.46 5.44
CA ASP A 193 0.06 -13.73 4.60
C ASP A 193 -0.33 -14.02 3.14
N ASP A 194 0.65 -13.91 2.23
CA ASP A 194 0.44 -14.11 0.80
C ASP A 194 -0.06 -15.52 0.46
N ALA A 195 0.37 -16.56 1.20
CA ALA A 195 0.00 -17.93 0.92
C ALA A 195 -1.45 -18.21 1.33
N THR A 196 -1.88 -17.77 2.52
CA THR A 196 -3.30 -17.84 2.92
C THR A 196 -4.18 -17.02 2.00
N PHE A 197 -3.73 -15.83 1.59
CA PHE A 197 -4.46 -14.99 0.63
C PHE A 197 -4.66 -15.69 -0.72
N GLN A 198 -3.59 -16.23 -1.30
CA GLN A 198 -3.67 -16.99 -2.56
C GLN A 198 -4.54 -18.24 -2.42
N GLN A 199 -4.43 -18.98 -1.31
CA GLN A 199 -5.24 -20.17 -1.07
C GLN A 199 -6.73 -19.82 -0.97
N TYR A 200 -7.07 -18.72 -0.30
CA TYR A 200 -8.43 -18.21 -0.22
C TYR A 200 -8.96 -17.86 -1.63
N LEU A 201 -8.20 -17.10 -2.41
CA LEU A 201 -8.58 -16.75 -3.78
C LEU A 201 -8.77 -17.98 -4.68
N LYS A 202 -7.93 -19.02 -4.54
CA LYS A 202 -8.10 -20.31 -5.24
C LYS A 202 -9.42 -20.99 -4.85
N SER A 203 -9.76 -21.00 -3.56
CA SER A 203 -11.03 -21.58 -3.09
C SER A 203 -12.24 -20.85 -3.69
N CYS A 204 -12.12 -19.54 -3.87
CA CYS A 204 -13.16 -18.70 -4.45
C CYS A 204 -13.21 -18.75 -5.98
N ALA A 205 -12.14 -19.12 -6.66
CA ALA A 205 -12.07 -19.18 -8.13
C ALA A 205 -13.08 -20.18 -8.73
N MET A 206 -13.57 -21.12 -7.93
CA MET A 206 -14.62 -22.08 -8.31
C MET A 206 -16.03 -21.46 -8.32
N GLN A 207 -16.22 -20.24 -7.82
CA GLN A 207 -17.49 -19.54 -7.78
C GLN A 207 -17.69 -18.65 -9.02
N VAL A 208 -18.94 -18.55 -9.49
CA VAL A 208 -19.29 -17.80 -10.72
C VAL A 208 -19.12 -16.28 -10.56
N SER A 209 -19.27 -15.76 -9.35
CA SER A 209 -19.02 -14.35 -9.03
C SER A 209 -18.63 -14.22 -7.56
N LEU A 210 -17.43 -13.69 -7.28
CA LEU A 210 -17.00 -13.37 -5.92
C LEU A 210 -16.97 -11.86 -5.74
N THR A 211 -17.69 -11.37 -4.72
CA THR A 211 -17.48 -10.03 -4.18
C THR A 211 -16.62 -10.13 -2.93
N LEU A 212 -15.48 -9.46 -2.91
CA LEU A 212 -14.63 -9.37 -1.73
C LEU A 212 -14.88 -8.02 -1.06
N LYS A 213 -15.33 -8.02 0.19
CA LYS A 213 -15.45 -6.79 0.98
C LYS A 213 -14.12 -6.53 1.67
N VAL A 214 -13.56 -5.34 1.43
CA VAL A 214 -12.30 -4.90 2.02
C VAL A 214 -12.59 -3.67 2.85
N GLN A 215 -12.44 -3.77 4.17
CA GLN A 215 -12.44 -2.61 5.04
C GLN A 215 -11.01 -2.07 5.14
N ILE A 216 -10.84 -0.79 4.82
CA ILE A 216 -9.56 -0.12 4.83
C ILE A 216 -9.48 0.76 6.07
N ASN A 217 -8.48 0.46 6.90
CA ASN A 217 -8.08 1.32 8.00
C ASN A 217 -6.79 2.05 7.58
N THR A 218 -6.69 3.32 7.95
CA THR A 218 -5.47 4.12 7.79
C THR A 218 -4.90 4.47 9.15
N VAL A 219 -3.60 4.69 9.24
CA VAL A 219 -3.01 5.37 10.42
C VAL A 219 -3.63 6.76 10.65
N GLN A 220 -4.17 7.37 9.59
CA GLN A 220 -4.84 8.66 9.66
C GLN A 220 -6.14 8.65 10.48
N LYS A 221 -6.23 9.55 11.46
CA LYS A 221 -7.40 9.73 12.33
C LYS A 221 -7.79 11.22 12.43
N PRO A 222 -9.04 11.56 12.81
CA PRO A 222 -9.36 12.92 13.23
C PRO A 222 -8.40 13.41 14.32
N PHE A 223 -8.03 14.69 14.31
CA PHE A 223 -7.10 15.24 15.32
C PHE A 223 -7.57 14.91 16.74
N SER A 224 -8.85 15.12 17.03
CA SER A 224 -9.48 14.86 18.34
C SER A 224 -9.39 13.41 18.85
N ASN A 225 -9.06 12.45 17.97
CA ASN A 225 -8.90 11.04 18.35
C ASN A 225 -7.46 10.69 18.77
N TRP A 226 -6.51 11.61 18.65
CA TRP A 226 -5.13 11.39 19.08
C TRP A 226 -5.00 11.59 20.59
N LYS A 227 -4.15 10.74 21.20
CA LYS A 227 -3.71 10.84 22.59
C LYS A 227 -2.22 11.12 22.59
N LEU A 228 -1.74 11.90 23.56
CA LEU A 228 -0.35 12.35 23.59
C LEU A 228 0.65 11.20 23.53
N SER A 229 0.47 10.17 24.37
CA SER A 229 1.35 8.99 24.37
C SER A 229 1.48 8.30 23.00
N LYS A 230 0.39 8.23 22.24
CA LYS A 230 0.39 7.65 20.89
C LYS A 230 1.01 8.57 19.84
N VAL A 231 0.87 9.88 19.99
CA VAL A 231 1.56 10.86 19.14
C VAL A 231 3.07 10.79 19.37
N CYS A 232 3.48 10.75 20.64
CA CYS A 232 4.89 10.67 21.01
C CYS A 232 5.53 9.36 20.53
N GLU A 233 4.85 8.22 20.72
CA GLU A 233 5.29 6.92 20.19
C GLU A 233 5.45 6.96 18.66
N LEU A 234 4.44 7.49 17.96
CA LEU A 234 4.43 7.58 16.50
C LEU A 234 5.58 8.43 15.95
N LEU A 235 5.89 9.55 16.62
CA LEU A 235 6.87 10.53 16.17
C LEU A 235 8.25 10.34 16.82
N GLY A 236 8.42 9.38 17.73
CA GLY A 236 9.67 9.17 18.46
C GLY A 236 10.03 10.33 19.41
N LEU A 237 9.02 10.97 20.02
CA LEU A 237 9.18 12.06 20.98
C LEU A 237 9.17 11.53 22.43
N ALA A 238 9.52 12.41 23.38
CA ALA A 238 9.41 12.09 24.80
C ALA A 238 7.94 11.82 25.22
N SER A 239 7.73 11.11 26.32
CA SER A 239 6.44 10.46 26.60
C SER A 239 5.40 11.40 27.22
N SER A 240 5.84 12.50 27.82
CA SER A 240 5.02 13.53 28.47
C SER A 240 5.52 14.93 28.16
N ILE A 241 4.69 15.93 28.44
CA ILE A 241 4.99 17.35 28.20
C ILE A 241 6.16 17.83 29.07
N ASP A 242 6.24 17.35 30.32
CA ASP A 242 7.30 17.71 31.28
C ASP A 242 8.68 17.20 30.85
N GLU A 243 8.73 16.20 29.95
CA GLU A 243 9.98 15.68 29.38
C GLU A 243 10.41 16.43 28.11
N PHE A 244 9.57 17.34 27.59
CA PHE A 244 9.93 18.10 26.39
C PHE A 244 11.01 19.13 26.70
N PRO A 245 12.03 19.25 25.81
CA PRO A 245 13.02 20.31 25.93
C PRO A 245 12.37 21.70 25.96
N THR A 246 12.99 22.64 26.67
CA THR A 246 12.51 24.02 26.69
C THR A 246 13.13 24.87 25.59
N PHE A 247 12.36 25.80 25.03
CA PHE A 247 12.88 26.86 24.17
C PHE A 247 12.54 28.24 24.75
N ASN A 248 13.39 29.23 24.47
CA ASN A 248 13.13 30.58 24.93
C ASN A 248 12.26 31.34 23.91
N CYS A 249 11.02 31.65 24.28
CA CYS A 249 10.18 32.58 23.57
C CYS A 249 10.51 33.99 24.08
N ASN A 250 11.26 34.76 23.29
CA ASN A 250 11.60 36.13 23.65
C ASN A 250 10.33 36.99 23.78
N ILE A 251 10.40 38.04 24.61
CA ILE A 251 9.30 38.99 24.82
C ILE A 251 9.65 40.30 24.13
N ASP A 252 8.89 40.65 23.10
CA ASP A 252 8.99 41.95 22.45
C ASP A 252 8.26 43.03 23.26
N LYS A 253 8.86 44.21 23.34
CA LYS A 253 8.21 45.38 23.95
C LYS A 253 7.21 45.98 22.96
N LEU A 254 5.96 46.10 23.40
CA LEU A 254 4.86 46.68 22.63
C LEU A 254 4.76 48.21 22.82
N ASP A 255 5.88 48.91 22.62
CA ASP A 255 5.99 50.34 22.96
C ASP A 255 5.55 51.28 21.82
N SER A 256 5.31 50.75 20.63
CA SER A 256 4.85 51.56 19.49
C SER A 256 3.41 52.07 19.69
N GLU A 257 3.10 53.25 19.18
CA GLU A 257 1.73 53.81 19.25
C GLU A 257 0.70 52.86 18.65
N LYS A 258 1.03 52.26 17.50
CA LYS A 258 0.19 51.23 16.87
C LYS A 258 -0.09 50.05 17.82
N ALA A 259 0.93 49.55 18.52
CA ALA A 259 0.75 48.43 19.44
C ALA A 259 -0.10 48.83 20.67
N LYS A 260 0.13 50.02 21.24
CA LYS A 260 -0.70 50.53 22.34
C LYS A 260 -2.16 50.69 21.95
N ASP A 261 -2.43 51.24 20.77
CA ASP A 261 -3.79 51.42 20.24
C ASP A 261 -4.50 50.07 20.06
N LEU A 262 -3.80 49.09 19.47
CA LEU A 262 -4.33 47.74 19.30
C LEU A 262 -4.59 47.04 20.64
N MET A 263 -3.70 47.20 21.63
CA MET A 263 -3.90 46.65 22.98
C MET A 263 -5.11 47.29 23.68
N ALA A 264 -5.26 48.61 23.58
CA ALA A 264 -6.43 49.30 24.13
C ALA A 264 -7.74 48.82 23.47
N HIS A 265 -7.72 48.60 22.15
CA HIS A 265 -8.84 48.03 21.42
C HIS A 265 -9.18 46.61 21.88
N LEU A 266 -8.18 45.74 22.00
CA LEU A 266 -8.31 44.36 22.47
C LEU A 266 -8.96 44.31 23.85
N CYS A 267 -8.43 45.06 24.82
CA CYS A 267 -8.98 45.09 26.18
C CYS A 267 -10.44 45.55 26.17
N LYS A 268 -10.78 46.56 25.37
CA LYS A 268 -12.16 47.06 25.25
C LYS A 268 -13.10 46.01 24.65
N ASP A 269 -12.68 45.32 23.59
CA ASP A 269 -13.47 44.28 22.93
C ASP A 269 -13.73 43.08 23.86
N LEU A 270 -12.67 42.59 24.53
CA LEU A 270 -12.78 41.48 25.48
C LEU A 270 -13.74 41.79 26.63
N ARG A 271 -13.70 43.02 27.17
CA ARG A 271 -14.66 43.45 28.21
C ARG A 271 -16.11 43.41 27.72
N PHE A 272 -16.38 43.81 26.47
CA PHE A 272 -17.74 43.72 25.93
C PHE A 272 -18.18 42.29 25.68
N ARG A 273 -17.30 41.46 25.11
CA ARG A 273 -17.56 40.02 24.90
C ARG A 273 -17.88 39.33 26.22
N TYR A 274 -17.10 39.60 27.27
CA TYR A 274 -17.30 39.01 28.59
C TYR A 274 -18.68 39.30 29.17
N LYS A 275 -19.18 40.52 28.97
CA LYS A 275 -20.51 40.93 29.48
C LYS A 275 -21.68 40.28 28.74
N VAL A 276 -21.48 39.83 27.50
CA VAL A 276 -22.58 39.43 26.59
C VAL A 276 -22.54 37.94 26.25
N ILE A 277 -21.36 37.37 26.04
CA ILE A 277 -21.19 35.99 25.59
C ILE A 277 -21.21 35.05 26.79
N HIS A 278 -22.26 34.24 26.85
CA HIS A 278 -22.43 33.22 27.89
C HIS A 278 -22.22 31.83 27.28
N GLY A 279 -21.45 30.99 27.95
CA GLY A 279 -21.18 29.63 27.50
C GLY A 279 -19.88 29.08 28.08
N LYS A 280 -19.70 27.76 28.03
CA LYS A 280 -18.51 27.08 28.55
C LYS A 280 -17.90 26.10 27.54
N THR A 281 -18.34 26.17 26.27
CA THR A 281 -17.87 25.27 25.20
C THR A 281 -16.58 25.80 24.58
N GLU A 282 -15.80 24.93 23.92
CA GLU A 282 -14.60 25.34 23.18
C GLU A 282 -14.92 26.42 22.13
N ALA A 283 -16.03 26.28 21.40
CA ALA A 283 -16.50 27.29 20.45
C ALA A 283 -16.76 28.67 21.11
N THR A 284 -17.23 28.68 22.35
CA THR A 284 -17.38 29.92 23.13
C THR A 284 -16.01 30.53 23.46
N TRP A 285 -15.01 29.72 23.78
CA TRP A 285 -13.65 30.20 24.07
C TRP A 285 -12.95 30.76 22.83
N SER A 286 -13.23 30.22 21.65
CA SER A 286 -12.75 30.78 20.38
C SER A 286 -13.15 32.25 20.19
N GLU A 287 -14.30 32.70 20.71
CA GLU A 287 -14.73 34.10 20.66
C GLU A 287 -13.87 35.04 21.50
N TYR A 288 -13.20 34.53 22.53
CA TYR A 288 -12.27 35.28 23.37
C TYR A 288 -10.83 35.20 22.86
N ILE A 289 -10.46 34.07 22.26
CA ILE A 289 -9.13 33.83 21.70
C ILE A 289 -8.93 34.56 20.37
N SER A 290 -9.96 34.61 19.52
CA SER A 290 -9.86 35.25 18.20
C SER A 290 -9.42 36.73 18.27
N PRO A 291 -9.93 37.58 19.18
CA PRO A 291 -9.43 38.95 19.36
C PRO A 291 -7.93 39.04 19.65
N PHE A 292 -7.37 38.16 20.50
CA PHE A 292 -5.93 38.13 20.77
C PHE A 292 -5.14 37.87 19.48
N LEU A 293 -5.55 36.86 18.71
CA LEU A 293 -4.87 36.48 17.48
C LEU A 293 -5.01 37.54 16.39
N VAL A 294 -6.17 38.20 16.28
CA VAL A 294 -6.38 39.31 15.33
C VAL A 294 -5.48 40.49 15.70
N THR A 295 -5.41 40.86 16.97
CA THR A 295 -4.53 41.93 17.46
C THR A 295 -3.07 41.61 17.19
N ALA A 296 -2.62 40.41 17.55
CA ALA A 296 -1.24 39.97 17.35
C ALA A 296 -0.86 39.97 15.86
N THR A 297 -1.73 39.44 14.98
CA THR A 297 -1.48 39.41 13.52
C THR A 297 -1.51 40.80 12.88
N SER A 298 -2.31 41.73 13.42
CA SER A 298 -2.39 43.12 12.94
C SER A 298 -1.09 43.90 13.13
N LEU A 299 -0.23 43.48 14.08
CA LEU A 299 1.10 44.06 14.24
C LEU A 299 1.98 43.87 13.00
N PHE A 300 1.71 42.84 12.18
CA PHE A 300 2.48 42.49 10.99
C PHE A 300 1.88 43.04 9.67
N ASP A 301 0.98 44.02 9.73
CA ASP A 301 0.46 44.76 8.57
C ASP A 301 -0.07 43.87 7.43
N GLY A 302 -0.72 42.75 7.79
CA GLY A 302 -1.33 41.82 6.83
C GLY A 302 -0.35 40.83 6.18
N LEU A 303 0.93 40.87 6.54
CA LEU A 303 1.94 39.90 6.11
C LEU A 303 1.63 38.51 6.67
N VAL A 304 1.20 38.45 7.94
CA VAL A 304 0.69 37.24 8.58
C VAL A 304 -0.83 37.24 8.51
N LYS A 305 -1.40 36.13 8.05
CA LYS A 305 -2.85 35.94 7.88
C LYS A 305 -3.38 34.86 8.83
N LEU A 306 -4.49 35.16 9.50
CA LEU A 306 -5.21 34.26 10.38
C LEU A 306 -6.33 33.54 9.61
N TYR A 307 -6.40 32.22 9.73
CA TYR A 307 -7.43 31.37 9.12
C TYR A 307 -8.11 30.52 10.20
N PRO A 308 -9.31 30.90 10.67
CA PRO A 308 -10.09 30.06 11.58
C PRO A 308 -10.66 28.84 10.84
N GLN A 309 -10.74 27.70 11.54
CA GLN A 309 -11.38 26.46 11.05
C GLN A 309 -10.84 25.96 9.70
N LEU A 310 -9.54 26.14 9.45
CA LEU A 310 -8.91 25.69 8.21
C LEU A 310 -8.87 24.16 8.18
N TYR A 311 -9.66 23.55 7.29
CA TYR A 311 -9.64 22.10 7.12
C TYR A 311 -8.38 21.63 6.41
N VAL A 312 -7.72 20.64 6.99
CA VAL A 312 -6.52 20.00 6.44
C VAL A 312 -6.59 18.48 6.61
N ALA A 313 -5.82 17.78 5.78
CA ALA A 313 -5.64 16.34 5.86
C ALA A 313 -4.23 15.97 5.39
N GLY A 314 -3.55 15.12 6.15
CA GLY A 314 -2.19 14.67 5.88
C GLY A 314 -2.01 13.21 6.27
N LYS A 315 -0.77 12.77 6.48
CA LYS A 315 -0.50 11.33 6.68
C LYS A 315 -1.19 10.73 7.91
N TYR A 316 -1.11 11.42 9.05
CA TYR A 316 -1.59 10.91 10.34
C TYR A 316 -2.86 11.59 10.86
N GLY A 317 -3.13 12.82 10.43
CA GLY A 317 -4.22 13.65 10.96
C GLY A 317 -5.15 14.20 9.88
N ARG A 318 -6.40 14.43 10.25
CA ARG A 318 -7.36 15.24 9.49
C ARG A 318 -8.29 16.02 10.41
N GLY A 319 -8.78 17.15 9.92
CA GLY A 319 -9.75 17.97 10.63
C GLY A 319 -9.50 19.46 10.40
N PRO A 320 -10.34 20.32 10.98
CA PRO A 320 -10.06 21.74 11.05
C PRO A 320 -8.94 22.03 12.06
N PHE A 321 -8.08 23.00 11.74
CA PHE A 321 -7.32 23.74 12.75
C PHE A 321 -8.24 24.80 13.36
N ASP A 322 -8.27 24.95 14.69
CA ASP A 322 -9.09 26.00 15.31
C ASP A 322 -8.68 27.37 14.80
N PHE A 323 -7.38 27.66 14.84
CA PHE A 323 -6.81 28.79 14.12
C PHE A 323 -5.46 28.44 13.48
N CYS A 324 -5.23 28.94 12.27
CA CYS A 324 -4.00 28.76 11.51
C CYS A 324 -3.40 30.12 11.15
N LEU A 325 -2.10 30.29 11.40
CA LEU A 325 -1.32 31.47 11.06
C LEU A 325 -0.48 31.14 9.83
N LYS A 326 -0.60 31.96 8.78
CA LYS A 326 0.20 31.82 7.55
C LYS A 326 1.00 33.06 7.21
N LEU A 327 2.26 32.86 6.85
CA LEU A 327 3.16 33.86 6.27
C LEU A 327 3.34 33.52 4.79
N LEU A 328 2.91 34.41 3.89
CA LEU A 328 3.02 34.27 2.42
C LEU A 328 2.45 32.97 1.80
N GLY A 329 1.77 32.12 2.59
CA GLY A 329 1.18 30.85 2.15
C GLY A 329 1.69 29.64 2.94
N VAL A 330 2.81 29.82 3.63
CA VAL A 330 3.42 28.85 4.56
C VAL A 330 2.74 28.92 5.91
N ILE A 331 2.42 27.76 6.49
CA ILE A 331 1.86 27.67 7.83
C ILE A 331 2.99 27.86 8.84
N ILE A 332 2.94 28.95 9.58
CA ILE A 332 3.95 29.27 10.61
C ILE A 332 3.46 28.97 12.01
N GLY A 333 2.14 28.82 12.20
CA GLY A 333 1.63 28.36 13.47
C GLY A 333 0.19 27.87 13.48
N VAL A 334 -0.13 27.10 14.51
CA VAL A 334 -1.43 26.48 14.75
C VAL A 334 -1.83 26.68 16.20
N VAL A 335 -3.04 27.20 16.42
CA VAL A 335 -3.63 27.38 17.75
C VAL A 335 -4.73 26.35 17.93
N GLU A 336 -4.65 25.58 19.01
CA GLU A 336 -5.66 24.62 19.46
C GLU A 336 -6.34 25.18 20.72
N VAL A 337 -7.67 25.26 20.71
CA VAL A 337 -8.45 25.69 21.86
C VAL A 337 -8.78 24.48 22.72
N LYS A 338 -8.39 24.51 23.99
CA LYS A 338 -8.59 23.37 24.90
C LYS A 338 -8.64 23.83 26.35
N LYS A 339 -9.70 23.43 27.06
CA LYS A 339 -10.00 23.91 28.42
C LYS A 339 -9.67 22.90 29.53
N GLU A 340 -9.98 21.62 29.35
CA GLU A 340 -9.97 20.63 30.44
C GLU A 340 -8.90 19.55 30.27
N ASP A 341 -8.65 19.09 29.04
CA ASP A 341 -7.69 18.03 28.74
C ASP A 341 -6.52 18.60 27.92
N PHE A 342 -5.56 19.17 28.64
CA PHE A 342 -4.41 19.80 28.01
C PHE A 342 -3.53 18.79 27.24
N ASP A 343 -3.36 17.57 27.74
CA ASP A 343 -2.61 16.51 27.06
C ASP A 343 -3.26 16.17 25.71
N GLN A 344 -4.59 16.12 25.66
CA GLN A 344 -5.30 15.97 24.39
C GLN A 344 -5.09 17.19 23.49
N GLY A 345 -5.16 18.41 24.01
CA GLY A 345 -4.86 19.64 23.24
C GLY A 345 -3.45 19.63 22.65
N MET A 346 -2.46 19.24 23.45
CA MET A 346 -1.08 19.07 23.01
C MET A 346 -0.97 17.98 21.93
N ALA A 347 -1.59 16.82 22.14
CA ALA A 347 -1.57 15.74 21.14
C ALA A 347 -2.14 16.19 19.78
N GLN A 348 -3.25 16.92 19.81
CA GLN A 348 -3.85 17.51 18.62
C GLN A 348 -2.88 18.50 17.97
N ASN A 349 -2.38 19.46 18.75
CA ASN A 349 -1.50 20.51 18.26
C ASN A 349 -0.21 19.95 17.63
N VAL A 350 0.42 18.95 18.25
CA VAL A 350 1.63 18.31 17.71
C VAL A 350 1.39 17.64 16.36
N ILE A 351 0.30 16.86 16.22
CA ILE A 351 -0.03 16.23 14.92
C ILE A 351 -0.42 17.28 13.87
N GLN A 352 -1.10 18.35 14.27
CA GLN A 352 -1.43 19.49 13.40
C GLN A 352 -0.15 20.21 12.92
N LEU A 353 0.85 20.41 13.78
CA LEU A 353 2.16 20.99 13.43
C LEU A 353 2.95 20.09 12.48
N HIS A 354 3.00 18.79 12.76
CA HIS A 354 3.63 17.82 11.86
C HIS A 354 3.02 17.90 10.44
N LEU A 355 1.69 17.90 10.35
CA LEU A 355 0.99 18.05 9.07
C LEU A 355 1.26 19.41 8.41
N SER A 356 1.38 20.48 9.20
CA SER A 356 1.69 21.82 8.69
C SER A 356 3.03 21.82 7.95
N LEU A 357 4.05 21.16 8.49
CA LEU A 357 5.35 21.04 7.84
C LEU A 357 5.34 20.10 6.62
N GLU A 358 4.58 19.00 6.66
CA GLU A 358 4.32 18.18 5.46
C GLU A 358 3.70 19.03 4.33
N THR A 359 2.83 19.97 4.69
CA THR A 359 2.16 20.85 3.73
C THR A 359 3.10 21.92 3.20
N ASN A 360 3.96 22.49 4.07
CA ASN A 360 4.92 23.51 3.69
C ASN A 360 5.94 22.97 2.68
N ARG A 361 6.58 21.82 2.97
CA ARG A 361 7.61 21.18 2.13
C ARG A 361 7.20 20.88 0.69
N LYS A 362 5.90 20.78 0.41
CA LYS A 362 5.37 20.53 -0.94
C LYS A 362 5.38 21.77 -1.83
N ARG A 363 5.63 22.95 -1.28
CA ARG A 363 5.63 24.22 -2.00
C ARG A 363 7.04 24.60 -2.43
N LYS A 364 7.13 25.45 -3.45
CA LYS A 364 8.35 26.23 -3.71
C LYS A 364 8.35 27.40 -2.76
N HIS A 365 9.48 27.64 -2.12
CA HIS A 365 9.63 28.68 -1.12
C HIS A 365 10.42 29.87 -1.67
N ASP A 366 10.00 31.07 -1.26
CA ASP A 366 10.84 32.25 -1.35
C ASP A 366 11.83 32.30 -0.17
N LYS A 367 12.87 33.13 -0.23
CA LYS A 367 13.93 33.18 0.81
C LYS A 367 13.42 33.41 2.24
N ILE A 368 12.32 34.14 2.41
CA ILE A 368 11.69 34.41 3.72
C ILE A 368 10.92 33.19 4.22
N GLU A 369 10.38 32.38 3.32
CA GLU A 369 9.60 31.19 3.62
C GLU A 369 10.48 29.98 3.97
N ASP A 370 11.71 29.93 3.46
CA ASP A 370 12.67 28.84 3.73
C ASP A 370 12.92 28.64 5.24
N GLU A 371 12.90 29.71 6.04
CA GLU A 371 13.05 29.62 7.49
C GLU A 371 11.92 28.84 8.18
N PHE A 372 10.74 28.77 7.55
CA PHE A 372 9.53 28.11 8.05
C PHE A 372 9.15 26.87 7.25
N ALA A 373 9.98 26.44 6.31
CA ALA A 373 9.78 25.20 5.56
C ALA A 373 9.79 23.98 6.50
N ASP A 374 10.67 24.02 7.49
CA ASP A 374 10.93 22.94 8.45
C ASP A 374 10.59 23.32 9.89
N LYS A 375 9.91 24.44 10.11
CA LYS A 375 9.63 24.97 11.45
C LYS A 375 8.26 25.62 11.55
N ALA A 376 7.51 25.28 12.58
CA ALA A 376 6.23 25.89 12.91
C ALA A 376 6.02 25.97 14.43
N TYR A 377 5.13 26.86 14.85
CA TYR A 377 4.83 27.11 16.25
C TYR A 377 3.40 26.73 16.62
N GLY A 378 3.25 26.07 17.76
CA GLY A 378 1.98 25.69 18.33
C GLY A 378 1.57 26.59 19.48
N ILE A 379 0.26 26.78 19.63
CA ILE A 379 -0.34 27.33 20.84
C ILE A 379 -1.44 26.39 21.29
N VAL A 380 -1.45 26.02 22.57
CA VAL A 380 -2.59 25.33 23.20
C VAL A 380 -3.10 26.22 24.31
N THR A 381 -4.38 26.59 24.28
CA THR A 381 -4.92 27.60 25.19
C THR A 381 -6.41 27.45 25.48
N ASP A 382 -6.82 27.86 26.67
CA ASP A 382 -8.22 28.09 27.05
C ASP A 382 -8.62 29.57 26.99
N GLY A 383 -7.73 30.44 26.49
CA GLY A 383 -7.86 31.89 26.47
C GLY A 383 -7.34 32.61 27.73
N ARG A 384 -6.98 31.87 28.79
CA ARG A 384 -6.34 32.40 30.01
C ARG A 384 -4.92 31.87 30.14
N ALA A 385 -4.75 30.56 30.05
CA ALA A 385 -3.46 29.88 30.04
C ALA A 385 -3.01 29.66 28.60
N TRP A 386 -1.78 30.05 28.28
CA TRP A 386 -1.20 29.97 26.94
C TRP A 386 0.10 29.16 27.00
N TYR A 387 0.11 28.01 26.33
CA TYR A 387 1.29 27.19 26.16
C TYR A 387 1.82 27.36 24.75
N PHE A 388 3.13 27.58 24.63
CA PHE A 388 3.80 27.75 23.36
C PHE A 388 4.67 26.54 23.05
N VAL A 389 4.55 26.05 21.83
CA VAL A 389 5.24 24.87 21.32
C VAL A 389 6.06 25.30 20.12
N GLU A 390 7.28 24.81 20.02
CA GLU A 390 8.10 24.88 18.82
C GLU A 390 8.24 23.47 18.26
N PHE A 391 7.99 23.34 16.96
CA PHE A 391 8.10 22.07 16.26
C PHE A 391 8.98 22.23 15.03
N ILE A 392 10.03 21.42 14.97
CA ILE A 392 11.07 21.49 13.93
C ILE A 392 11.23 20.11 13.30
N MET A 393 11.40 20.07 11.99
CA MET A 393 11.78 18.85 11.28
C MET A 393 13.25 18.92 10.88
N ASP A 394 14.08 18.10 11.54
CA ASP A 394 15.50 17.92 11.20
C ASP A 394 15.62 16.77 10.19
N GLY A 395 15.52 17.10 8.90
CA GLY A 395 15.30 16.10 7.85
C GLY A 395 13.96 15.39 8.04
N ASP A 396 13.99 14.08 8.30
CA ASP A 396 12.78 13.29 8.61
C ASP A 396 12.54 13.11 10.11
N LYS A 397 13.35 13.74 10.97
CA LYS A 397 13.25 13.60 12.43
C LYS A 397 12.49 14.77 13.04
N PRO A 398 11.28 14.56 13.60
CA PRO A 398 10.57 15.61 14.32
C PRO A 398 11.25 15.91 15.65
N LYS A 399 11.30 17.18 16.00
CA LYS A 399 11.73 17.68 17.31
C LYS A 399 10.66 18.62 17.84
N ILE A 400 10.41 18.51 19.13
CA ILE A 400 9.47 19.36 19.85
C ILE A 400 10.18 20.01 21.03
N SER A 401 9.79 21.26 21.31
CA SER A 401 10.16 21.97 22.52
C SER A 401 8.97 22.81 22.99
N VAL A 402 8.92 23.07 24.29
CA VAL A 402 7.89 23.92 24.92
C VAL A 402 8.52 25.15 25.54
N HIS A 403 7.82 26.27 25.60
CA HIS A 403 8.41 27.47 26.17
C HIS A 403 8.70 27.31 27.68
N SER A 404 7.75 26.72 28.39
CA SER A 404 7.77 26.49 29.84
C SER A 404 6.84 25.33 30.17
N GLU A 405 7.14 24.63 31.27
CA GLU A 405 6.25 23.61 31.86
C GLU A 405 4.92 24.23 32.32
N THR A 406 4.96 25.51 32.70
CA THR A 406 3.79 26.28 33.12
C THR A 406 3.34 27.25 32.04
N PRO A 407 2.03 27.46 31.87
CA PRO A 407 1.52 28.37 30.86
C PRO A 407 1.80 29.82 31.22
N ALA A 408 1.88 30.67 30.19
CA ALA A 408 1.70 32.10 30.40
C ALA A 408 0.22 32.35 30.75
N VAL A 409 -0.03 32.86 31.96
CA VAL A 409 -1.39 33.18 32.42
C VAL A 409 -1.68 34.65 32.17
N LEU A 410 -2.77 34.91 31.47
CA LEU A 410 -3.29 36.24 31.22
C LEU A 410 -4.69 36.39 31.82
N ASP A 411 -4.81 37.18 32.87
CA ASP A 411 -6.11 37.56 33.42
C ASP A 411 -6.61 38.84 32.76
N TRP A 412 -7.59 38.69 31.88
CA TRP A 412 -8.28 39.79 31.20
C TRP A 412 -9.68 40.03 31.78
N THR A 413 -10.03 39.36 32.89
CA THR A 413 -11.37 39.41 33.49
C THR A 413 -11.51 40.37 34.67
N GLU A 414 -10.40 40.86 35.27
CA GLU A 414 -10.42 41.58 36.56
C GLU A 414 -10.59 43.12 36.52
N GLU A 415 -11.02 43.74 35.42
CA GLU A 415 -11.49 45.14 35.46
C GLU A 415 -13.01 45.24 35.27
N SER A 416 -13.77 44.65 36.19
CA SER A 416 -15.09 45.17 36.52
C SER A 416 -14.94 46.24 37.60
N GLU A 417 -14.81 47.51 37.19
CA GLU A 417 -15.13 48.61 38.09
C GLU A 417 -16.48 48.34 38.74
N SER A 418 -16.53 48.58 40.04
CA SER A 418 -17.68 48.46 40.92
C SER A 418 -18.94 49.13 40.33
N LEU A 419 -19.74 48.37 39.58
CA LEU A 419 -21.16 48.63 39.43
C LEU A 419 -21.89 47.96 40.60
N ASP A 420 -21.52 48.36 41.81
CA ASP A 420 -22.31 48.10 43.00
C ASP A 420 -22.14 49.29 43.96
N LYS A 421 -22.91 50.34 43.66
CA LYS A 421 -23.54 51.29 44.60
C LYS A 421 -24.24 52.40 43.82
N GLY A 422 -25.55 52.26 43.64
CA GLY A 422 -26.45 53.41 43.53
C GLY A 422 -27.58 53.29 42.51
N ALA A 423 -28.74 52.94 43.04
CA ALA A 423 -30.11 53.26 42.58
C ALA A 423 -30.64 52.58 41.31
#